data_AF-A0A1G8XK24-F1
#
_entry.id   AF-A0A1G8XK24-F1
#
_cell.length_a   1.000
_cell.length_b   1.000
_cell.length_c   1.000
_cell.angle_alpha   90.00
_cell.angle_beta   90.00
_cell.angle_gamma   90.00
#
_symmetry.space_group_name_H-M   'P 1'
#
loop_
_entity.id
_entity.type
_entity.pdbx_description
1 polymer ?
#
loop_
_entity_poly.entity_id
_entity_poly.type
_entity_poly.pdbx_seq_one_letter_code
_entity_poly.pdbx_strand_id
1 'polypeptide(L)'
;MPPDEPPNPNGGDVLESLLSELRSEATDADRSALRRALEVDDSAPAGDGTETDDLGTDGSVHDEAADTTLAELHAELEATRDDLDVVRSDIEDLRATDDALRGRLESTLEPRLDEVSRRLADLDSQQTDRRSEVSGLRTELEATKDELETRLEAHEAAFDARTDEQSQRIDDLKARLEREVVLLRSELSTQIGDVSEDLEALDESVPDDVDARLEALETDLERLEAWRRSVAERTR
;
A
#
# COMPACT_ATOMS: atom_id res chain seq x y z
N MET A 1 5.67 5.45 28.47
CA MET A 1 4.63 4.44 28.73
C MET A 1 3.66 4.48 27.56
N PRO A 2 3.76 3.56 26.59
CA PRO A 2 2.64 3.20 25.75
C PRO A 2 1.73 2.21 26.50
N PRO A 3 0.41 2.16 26.20
CA PRO A 3 -0.51 1.21 26.80
C PRO A 3 -0.37 -0.17 26.14
N ASP A 4 -0.40 -1.22 26.98
CA ASP A 4 -0.44 -2.63 26.59
C ASP A 4 -1.72 -2.95 25.80
N GLU A 5 -1.53 -3.45 24.58
CA GLU A 5 -2.54 -3.99 23.68
C GLU A 5 -2.82 -5.46 24.07
N PRO A 6 -4.09 -5.89 24.23
CA PRO A 6 -4.37 -7.26 24.65
C PRO A 6 -4.03 -8.26 23.54
N PRO A 7 -3.52 -9.46 23.87
CA PRO A 7 -3.08 -10.42 22.88
C PRO A 7 -4.28 -10.99 22.10
N ASN A 8 -4.15 -10.95 20.79
CA ASN A 8 -5.09 -11.49 19.81
C ASN A 8 -5.15 -13.03 19.96
N PRO A 9 -6.33 -13.64 20.22
CA PRO A 9 -6.41 -15.08 20.38
C PRO A 9 -6.23 -15.75 19.02
N ASN A 10 -5.05 -16.36 18.83
CA ASN A 10 -4.75 -17.13 17.62
C ASN A 10 -5.69 -18.34 17.55
N GLY A 11 -6.29 -18.59 16.38
CA GLY A 11 -7.18 -19.74 16.15
C GLY A 11 -6.56 -21.12 16.41
N GLY A 12 -5.25 -21.20 16.66
CA GLY A 12 -4.57 -22.40 17.15
C GLY A 12 -4.98 -22.80 18.57
N ASP A 13 -5.16 -21.82 19.47
CA ASP A 13 -5.50 -22.08 20.88
C ASP A 13 -6.93 -22.65 21.04
N VAL A 14 -7.83 -22.26 20.13
CA VAL A 14 -9.20 -22.76 20.09
C VAL A 14 -9.24 -24.21 19.60
N LEU A 15 -8.47 -24.54 18.56
CA LEU A 15 -8.40 -25.91 18.04
C LEU A 15 -7.72 -26.86 19.05
N GLU A 16 -6.72 -26.37 19.78
CA GLU A 16 -6.01 -27.16 20.78
C GLU A 16 -6.84 -27.38 22.06
N SER A 17 -7.69 -26.40 22.42
CA SER A 17 -8.69 -26.56 23.49
C SER A 17 -9.75 -27.60 23.10
N LEU A 18 -10.32 -27.52 21.90
CA LEU A 18 -11.32 -28.49 21.43
C LEU A 18 -10.76 -29.92 21.30
N LEU A 19 -9.51 -30.07 20.83
CA LEU A 19 -8.85 -31.38 20.75
C LEU A 19 -8.48 -31.95 22.14
N SER A 20 -8.28 -31.10 23.14
CA SER A 20 -8.03 -31.54 24.52
C SER A 20 -9.32 -31.98 25.20
N GLU A 21 -10.42 -31.26 24.96
CA GLU A 21 -11.73 -31.56 25.52
C GLU A 21 -12.30 -32.88 24.97
N LEU A 22 -12.20 -33.08 23.65
CA LEU A 22 -12.67 -34.31 22.99
C LEU A 22 -11.86 -35.55 23.41
N ARG A 23 -10.57 -35.36 23.74
CA ARG A 23 -9.71 -36.43 24.28
C ARG A 23 -10.05 -36.77 25.72
N SER A 24 -10.36 -35.76 26.54
CA SER A 24 -10.78 -35.95 27.93
C SER A 24 -12.09 -36.74 27.98
N GLU A 25 -13.08 -36.33 27.17
CA GLU A 25 -14.41 -36.93 27.12
C GLU A 25 -14.37 -38.40 26.68
N ALA A 26 -13.53 -38.74 25.69
CA ALA A 26 -13.30 -40.12 25.28
C ALA A 26 -12.72 -40.98 26.41
N THR A 27 -11.77 -40.45 27.19
CA THR A 27 -11.15 -41.21 28.30
C THR A 27 -12.07 -41.39 29.51
N ASP A 28 -13.00 -40.48 29.74
CA ASP A 28 -13.97 -40.59 30.84
C ASP A 28 -15.14 -41.52 30.48
N ALA A 29 -15.55 -41.54 29.21
CA ALA A 29 -16.51 -42.53 28.70
C ALA A 29 -15.97 -43.96 28.84
N ASP A 30 -14.71 -44.19 28.42
CA ASP A 30 -14.06 -45.50 28.55
C ASP A 30 -13.88 -45.94 30.01
N ARG A 31 -13.50 -45.03 30.91
CA ARG A 31 -13.42 -45.34 32.36
C ARG A 31 -14.78 -45.66 32.97
N SER A 32 -15.83 -44.97 32.53
CA SER A 32 -17.19 -45.19 33.04
C SER A 32 -17.73 -46.54 32.58
N ALA A 33 -17.45 -46.94 31.34
CA ALA A 33 -17.78 -48.27 30.82
C ALA A 33 -17.01 -49.39 31.57
N LEU A 34 -15.72 -49.20 31.83
CA LEU A 34 -14.90 -50.13 32.61
C LEU A 34 -15.37 -50.26 34.07
N ARG A 35 -15.79 -49.17 34.71
CA ARG A 35 -16.33 -49.22 36.08
C ARG A 35 -17.65 -49.98 36.12
N ARG A 36 -18.54 -49.76 35.16
CA ARG A 36 -19.83 -50.46 35.06
C ARG A 36 -19.66 -51.96 34.82
N ALA A 37 -18.65 -52.37 34.06
CA ALA A 37 -18.33 -53.77 33.82
C ALA A 37 -17.74 -54.49 35.06
N LEU A 38 -17.13 -53.75 35.99
CA LEU A 38 -16.51 -54.32 37.19
C LEU A 38 -17.45 -54.40 38.41
N GLU A 39 -18.58 -53.69 38.38
CA GLU A 39 -19.52 -53.57 39.51
C GLU A 39 -20.67 -54.61 39.48
N VAL A 40 -20.65 -55.54 38.52
CA VAL A 40 -21.74 -56.51 38.28
C VAL A 40 -21.53 -57.88 38.99
N ASP A 41 -20.44 -58.09 39.73
CA ASP A 41 -20.07 -59.44 40.23
C ASP A 41 -19.99 -59.57 41.77
N ASP A 42 -20.92 -58.96 42.53
CA ASP A 42 -20.97 -59.13 44.00
C ASP A 42 -22.40 -59.08 44.60
N SER A 43 -23.32 -59.87 44.04
CA SER A 43 -24.63 -60.13 44.67
C SER A 43 -25.12 -61.54 44.37
N ALA A 44 -24.51 -62.51 45.07
CA ALA A 44 -25.12 -63.83 45.31
C ALA A 44 -25.52 -63.91 46.80
N PRO A 45 -26.76 -64.27 47.15
CA PRO A 45 -27.16 -64.48 48.53
C PRO A 45 -26.74 -65.89 48.98
N ALA A 46 -25.72 -65.99 49.84
CA ALA A 46 -25.42 -67.24 50.54
C ALA A 46 -26.31 -67.35 51.78
N GLY A 47 -27.35 -68.19 51.64
CA GLY A 47 -28.30 -68.54 52.69
C GLY A 47 -27.68 -69.37 53.82
N ASP A 48 -28.24 -69.10 54.99
CA ASP A 48 -28.00 -69.65 56.32
C ASP A 48 -28.23 -71.18 56.40
N GLY A 49 -27.26 -71.89 56.97
CA GLY A 49 -27.32 -73.33 57.21
C GLY A 49 -28.02 -73.61 58.54
N THR A 50 -29.18 -74.26 58.49
CA THR A 50 -29.85 -74.77 59.70
C THR A 50 -29.55 -76.25 59.88
N GLU A 51 -29.00 -76.56 61.06
CA GLU A 51 -28.76 -77.90 61.58
C GLU A 51 -30.07 -78.68 61.74
N THR A 52 -29.93 -79.96 61.47
CA THR A 52 -30.90 -81.05 61.58
C THR A 52 -31.40 -81.26 63.01
N ASP A 53 -32.70 -81.45 63.19
CA ASP A 53 -33.19 -82.51 64.06
C ASP A 53 -34.62 -82.96 63.74
N ASP A 54 -34.80 -84.27 63.83
CA ASP A 54 -36.03 -84.99 64.22
C ASP A 54 -37.15 -85.28 63.19
N LEU A 55 -37.12 -86.54 62.72
CA LEU A 55 -38.21 -87.49 62.45
C LEU A 55 -39.20 -87.26 61.29
N GLY A 56 -38.87 -87.91 60.17
CA GLY A 56 -39.70 -88.95 59.56
C GLY A 56 -40.86 -88.51 58.69
N THR A 57 -40.67 -88.51 57.36
CA THR A 57 -41.65 -88.92 56.32
C THR A 57 -40.89 -89.00 54.97
N ASP A 58 -40.54 -90.20 54.51
CA ASP A 58 -39.61 -90.46 53.40
C ASP A 58 -40.36 -90.69 52.07
N GLY A 59 -40.00 -89.94 51.01
CA GLY A 59 -40.32 -90.28 49.61
C GLY A 59 -40.89 -89.18 48.67
N SER A 60 -41.50 -88.09 49.15
CA SER A 60 -42.20 -87.10 48.28
C SER A 60 -41.51 -85.74 48.16
N VAL A 61 -40.66 -85.36 49.10
CA VAL A 61 -40.14 -83.98 49.21
C VAL A 61 -38.87 -83.77 48.36
N HIS A 62 -38.16 -84.86 48.02
CA HIS A 62 -36.96 -84.78 47.16
C HIS A 62 -37.28 -84.58 45.68
N ASP A 63 -38.41 -85.10 45.20
CA ASP A 63 -38.88 -84.94 43.82
C ASP A 63 -39.39 -83.51 43.58
N GLU A 64 -40.10 -82.95 44.56
CA GLU A 64 -40.62 -81.57 44.52
C GLU A 64 -39.50 -80.51 44.63
N ALA A 65 -38.46 -80.77 45.44
CA ALA A 65 -37.27 -79.92 45.49
C ALA A 65 -36.46 -79.95 44.16
N ALA A 66 -36.36 -81.11 43.51
CA ALA A 66 -35.71 -81.23 42.21
C ALA A 66 -36.52 -80.52 41.10
N ASP A 67 -37.85 -80.68 41.08
CA ASP A 67 -38.73 -80.03 40.10
C ASP A 67 -38.75 -78.50 40.24
N THR A 68 -38.70 -77.98 41.47
CA THR A 68 -38.61 -76.53 41.72
C THR A 68 -37.28 -75.94 41.24
N THR A 69 -36.15 -76.60 41.49
CA THR A 69 -34.84 -76.14 40.97
C THR A 69 -34.75 -76.21 39.44
N LEU A 70 -35.38 -77.20 38.81
CA LEU A 70 -35.45 -77.32 37.36
C LEU A 70 -36.31 -76.19 36.75
N ALA A 71 -37.44 -75.87 37.39
CA ALA A 71 -38.28 -74.74 36.99
C ALA A 71 -37.56 -73.39 37.12
N GLU A 72 -36.76 -73.21 38.18
CA GLU A 72 -35.94 -72.00 38.39
C GLU A 72 -34.84 -71.87 37.33
N LEU A 73 -34.10 -72.94 37.04
CA LEU A 73 -33.11 -72.96 35.97
C LEU A 73 -33.74 -72.72 34.58
N HIS A 74 -34.96 -73.21 34.34
CA HIS A 74 -35.68 -72.89 33.09
C HIS A 74 -36.07 -71.41 33.01
N ALA A 75 -36.54 -70.82 34.10
CA ALA A 75 -36.87 -69.40 34.14
C ALA A 75 -35.62 -68.52 33.94
N GLU A 76 -34.48 -68.93 34.52
CA GLU A 76 -33.20 -68.25 34.32
C GLU A 76 -32.68 -68.43 32.88
N LEU A 77 -32.85 -69.60 32.27
CA LEU A 77 -32.50 -69.85 30.87
C LEU A 77 -33.38 -69.02 29.92
N GLU A 78 -34.66 -68.85 30.24
CA GLU A 78 -35.57 -68.00 29.47
C GLU A 78 -35.20 -66.51 29.61
N ALA A 79 -34.90 -66.04 30.83
CA ALA A 79 -34.45 -64.67 31.06
C ALA A 79 -33.13 -64.36 30.34
N THR A 80 -32.14 -65.25 30.41
CA THR A 80 -30.87 -65.09 29.68
C THR A 80 -31.04 -65.13 28.17
N ARG A 81 -32.07 -65.83 27.67
CA ARG A 81 -32.40 -65.83 26.24
C ARG A 81 -33.02 -64.51 25.80
N ASP A 82 -33.91 -63.95 26.60
CA ASP A 82 -34.50 -62.63 26.33
C ASP A 82 -33.42 -61.54 26.36
N ASP A 83 -32.52 -61.58 27.34
CA ASP A 83 -31.36 -60.67 27.40
C ASP A 83 -30.46 -60.81 26.16
N LEU A 84 -30.26 -62.03 25.67
CA LEU A 84 -29.47 -62.27 24.45
C LEU A 84 -30.15 -61.70 23.20
N ASP A 85 -31.47 -61.75 23.11
CA ASP A 85 -32.22 -61.16 22.00
C ASP A 85 -32.21 -59.62 22.07
N VAL A 86 -32.29 -59.03 23.27
CA VAL A 86 -32.08 -57.57 23.46
C VAL A 86 -30.67 -57.16 23.02
N VAL A 87 -29.63 -57.86 23.50
CA VAL A 87 -28.25 -57.58 23.11
C VAL A 87 -28.05 -57.73 21.59
N ARG A 88 -28.71 -58.70 20.95
CA ARG A 88 -28.67 -58.84 19.49
C ARG A 88 -29.28 -57.62 18.80
N SER A 89 -30.44 -57.15 19.26
CA SER A 89 -31.09 -55.95 18.74
C SER A 89 -30.18 -54.73 18.88
N ASP A 90 -29.59 -54.52 20.06
CA ASP A 90 -28.68 -53.40 20.30
C ASP A 90 -27.46 -53.44 19.37
N ILE A 91 -26.91 -54.63 19.12
CA ILE A 91 -25.80 -54.82 18.16
C ILE A 91 -26.21 -54.45 16.74
N GLU A 92 -27.43 -54.79 16.32
CA GLU A 92 -27.95 -54.43 14.99
C GLU A 92 -28.14 -52.91 14.85
N ASP A 93 -28.70 -52.26 15.86
CA ASP A 93 -28.86 -50.80 15.90
C ASP A 93 -27.49 -50.09 15.92
N LEU A 94 -26.54 -50.56 16.71
CA LEU A 94 -25.18 -50.03 16.73
C LEU A 94 -24.50 -50.16 15.36
N ARG A 95 -24.67 -51.28 14.66
CA ARG A 95 -24.14 -51.43 13.30
C ARG A 95 -24.78 -50.46 12.31
N ALA A 96 -26.10 -50.27 12.39
CA ALA A 96 -26.79 -49.31 11.54
C ALA A 96 -26.30 -47.86 11.78
N THR A 97 -26.05 -47.49 13.03
CA THR A 97 -25.49 -46.17 13.36
C THR A 97 -24.04 -46.01 12.88
N ASP A 98 -23.21 -47.03 13.04
CA ASP A 98 -21.82 -47.06 12.57
C ASP A 98 -21.76 -46.90 11.03
N ASP A 99 -22.60 -47.61 10.28
CA ASP A 99 -22.70 -47.47 8.83
C ASP A 99 -23.17 -46.06 8.40
N ALA A 100 -24.13 -45.48 9.12
CA ALA A 100 -24.59 -44.11 8.86
C ALA A 100 -23.49 -43.07 9.12
N LEU A 101 -22.70 -43.25 10.19
CA LEU A 101 -21.57 -42.38 10.52
C LEU A 101 -20.45 -42.50 9.48
N ARG A 102 -20.09 -43.73 9.05
CA ARG A 102 -19.14 -43.94 7.96
C ARG A 102 -19.62 -43.30 6.67
N GLY A 103 -20.89 -43.49 6.33
CA GLY A 103 -21.50 -42.87 5.15
C GLY A 103 -21.40 -41.35 5.20
N ARG A 104 -21.61 -40.71 6.36
CA ARG A 104 -21.46 -39.25 6.51
C ARG A 104 -20.01 -38.79 6.45
N LEU A 105 -19.08 -39.56 7.02
CA LEU A 105 -17.64 -39.28 6.97
C LEU A 105 -17.17 -39.24 5.50
N GLU A 106 -17.43 -40.32 4.76
CA GLU A 106 -16.92 -40.53 3.40
C GLU A 106 -17.67 -39.69 2.36
N SER A 107 -19.00 -39.60 2.47
CA SER A 107 -19.79 -38.90 1.43
C SER A 107 -19.82 -37.38 1.61
N THR A 108 -19.57 -36.86 2.82
CA THR A 108 -19.78 -35.44 3.12
C THR A 108 -18.58 -34.76 3.75
N LEU A 109 -17.98 -35.33 4.80
CA LEU A 109 -16.93 -34.63 5.54
C LEU A 109 -15.60 -34.64 4.78
N GLU A 110 -15.19 -35.78 4.25
CA GLU A 110 -13.93 -35.93 3.50
C GLU A 110 -13.90 -35.05 2.24
N PRO A 111 -14.92 -35.04 1.36
CA PRO A 111 -14.93 -34.15 0.19
C PRO A 111 -14.94 -32.66 0.55
N ARG A 112 -15.57 -32.30 1.68
CA ARG A 112 -15.57 -30.91 2.17
C ARG A 112 -14.20 -30.49 2.68
N LEU A 113 -13.50 -31.38 3.39
CA LEU A 113 -12.14 -31.11 3.87
C LEU A 113 -11.19 -30.94 2.69
N ASP A 114 -11.31 -31.79 1.67
CA ASP A 114 -10.57 -31.67 0.43
C ASP A 114 -10.80 -30.33 -0.27
N GLU A 115 -12.07 -29.92 -0.38
CA GLU A 115 -12.43 -28.65 -1.02
C GLU A 115 -11.89 -27.44 -0.25
N VAL A 116 -12.02 -27.45 1.07
CA VAL A 116 -11.44 -26.40 1.93
C VAL A 116 -9.92 -26.36 1.76
N SER A 117 -9.25 -27.51 1.74
CA SER A 117 -7.80 -27.60 1.56
C SER A 117 -7.36 -27.04 0.20
N ARG A 118 -8.07 -27.36 -0.88
CA ARG A 118 -7.83 -26.79 -2.22
C ARG A 118 -8.00 -25.27 -2.20
N ARG A 119 -9.08 -24.78 -1.60
CA ARG A 119 -9.37 -23.34 -1.54
C ARG A 119 -8.35 -22.58 -0.69
N LEU A 120 -7.86 -23.17 0.40
CA LEU A 120 -6.79 -22.59 1.20
C LEU A 120 -5.48 -22.50 0.41
N ALA A 121 -5.12 -23.55 -0.33
CA ALA A 121 -3.93 -23.54 -1.17
C ALA A 121 -4.01 -22.47 -2.29
N ASP A 122 -5.18 -22.35 -2.93
CA ASP A 122 -5.43 -21.31 -3.94
C ASP A 122 -5.34 -19.90 -3.34
N LEU A 123 -5.95 -19.67 -2.17
CA LEU A 123 -5.86 -18.38 -1.47
C LEU A 123 -4.41 -18.04 -1.06
N ASP A 124 -3.62 -19.03 -0.64
CA ASP A 124 -2.21 -18.80 -0.29
C ASP A 124 -1.37 -18.45 -1.52
N SER A 125 -1.62 -19.11 -2.66
CA SER A 125 -1.01 -18.75 -3.95
C SER A 125 -1.37 -17.31 -4.33
N GLN A 126 -2.66 -16.96 -4.33
CA GLN A 126 -3.11 -15.60 -4.64
C GLN A 126 -2.51 -14.56 -3.68
N GLN A 127 -2.39 -14.89 -2.39
CA GLN A 127 -1.77 -14.01 -1.41
C GLN A 127 -0.28 -13.78 -1.71
N THR A 128 0.43 -14.83 -2.10
CA THR A 128 1.85 -14.76 -2.48
C THR A 128 2.03 -13.92 -3.74
N ASP A 129 1.22 -14.15 -4.76
CA ASP A 129 1.25 -13.39 -6.02
C ASP A 129 0.99 -11.90 -5.77
N ARG A 130 -0.06 -11.56 -5.01
CA ARG A 130 -0.36 -10.17 -4.64
C ARG A 130 0.76 -9.51 -3.84
N ARG A 131 1.41 -10.24 -2.93
CA ARG A 131 2.56 -9.71 -2.18
C ARG A 131 3.73 -9.41 -3.12
N SER A 132 3.98 -10.28 -4.09
CA SER A 132 5.00 -10.06 -5.12
C SER A 132 4.67 -8.84 -5.98
N GLU A 133 3.43 -8.71 -6.44
CA GLU A 133 2.96 -7.56 -7.23
C GLU A 133 3.09 -6.25 -6.44
N VAL A 134 2.62 -6.21 -5.19
CA VAL A 134 2.75 -5.02 -4.33
C VAL A 134 4.22 -4.67 -4.08
N SER A 135 5.10 -5.67 -3.92
CA SER A 135 6.53 -5.42 -3.80
C SER A 135 7.11 -4.83 -5.09
N GLY A 136 6.75 -5.37 -6.25
CA GLY A 136 7.18 -4.84 -7.55
C GLY A 136 6.73 -3.41 -7.78
N LEU A 137 5.44 -3.13 -7.54
CA LEU A 137 4.87 -1.79 -7.65
C LEU A 137 5.53 -0.78 -6.71
N ARG A 138 5.90 -1.20 -5.48
CA ARG A 138 6.65 -0.33 -4.55
C ARG A 138 8.04 -0.01 -5.07
N THR A 139 8.75 -0.99 -5.62
CA THR A 139 10.07 -0.77 -6.21
C THR A 139 10.00 0.14 -7.44
N GLU A 140 9.02 -0.06 -8.32
CA GLU A 140 8.79 0.81 -9.47
C GLU A 140 8.45 2.24 -9.04
N LEU A 141 7.56 2.38 -8.04
CA LEU A 141 7.20 3.69 -7.51
C LEU A 141 8.41 4.43 -6.94
N GLU A 142 9.25 3.78 -6.14
CA GLU A 142 10.45 4.43 -5.59
C GLU A 142 11.43 4.82 -6.71
N ALA A 143 11.65 3.94 -7.69
CA ALA A 143 12.50 4.26 -8.83
C ALA A 143 11.97 5.45 -9.64
N THR A 144 10.66 5.55 -9.86
CA THR A 144 10.07 6.71 -10.54
C THR A 144 10.17 7.99 -9.72
N LYS A 145 10.06 7.89 -8.39
CA LYS A 145 10.21 9.03 -7.50
C LYS A 145 11.65 9.56 -7.54
N ASP A 146 12.64 8.68 -7.39
CA ASP A 146 14.07 9.05 -7.43
C ASP A 146 14.44 9.71 -8.78
N GLU A 147 13.93 9.16 -9.89
CA GLU A 147 14.13 9.73 -11.23
C GLU A 147 13.50 11.13 -11.36
N LEU A 148 12.28 11.33 -10.84
CA LEU A 148 11.61 12.63 -10.86
C LEU A 148 12.32 13.66 -9.98
N GLU A 149 12.79 13.27 -8.80
CA GLU A 149 13.59 14.12 -7.90
C GLU A 149 14.88 14.56 -8.60
N THR A 150 15.63 13.61 -9.17
CA THR A 150 16.87 13.90 -9.92
C THR A 150 16.63 14.85 -11.09
N ARG A 151 15.55 14.63 -11.85
CA ARG A 151 15.19 15.49 -12.98
C ARG A 151 14.77 16.89 -12.53
N LEU A 152 14.07 17.00 -11.41
CA LEU A 152 13.65 18.28 -10.84
C LEU A 152 14.89 19.08 -10.43
N GLU A 153 15.80 18.48 -9.67
CA GLU A 153 17.06 19.11 -9.25
C GLU A 153 17.89 19.58 -10.46
N ALA A 154 17.99 18.74 -11.50
CA ALA A 154 18.69 19.11 -12.73
C ALA A 154 18.02 20.29 -13.46
N HIS A 155 16.69 20.33 -13.48
CA HIS A 155 15.95 21.45 -14.08
C HIS A 155 16.11 22.74 -13.27
N GLU A 156 16.04 22.68 -11.95
CA GLU A 156 16.25 23.82 -11.06
C GLU A 156 17.65 24.42 -11.27
N ALA A 157 18.70 23.58 -11.24
CA ALA A 157 20.06 24.01 -11.50
C ALA A 157 20.23 24.66 -12.90
N ALA A 158 19.56 24.11 -13.91
CA ALA A 158 19.59 24.68 -15.26
C ALA A 158 18.86 26.04 -15.33
N PHE A 159 17.77 26.23 -14.59
CA PHE A 159 17.07 27.51 -14.52
C PHE A 159 17.88 28.57 -13.78
N ASP A 160 18.55 28.21 -12.69
CA ASP A 160 19.43 29.12 -11.95
C ASP A 160 20.59 29.58 -12.84
N ALA A 161 21.28 28.63 -13.48
CA ALA A 161 22.37 28.94 -14.42
C ALA A 161 21.92 29.86 -15.57
N ARG A 162 20.71 29.63 -16.09
CA ARG A 162 20.13 30.48 -17.15
C ARG A 162 19.79 31.88 -16.64
N THR A 163 19.30 31.99 -15.42
CA THR A 163 18.95 33.26 -14.78
C THR A 163 20.20 34.10 -14.53
N ASP A 164 21.28 33.47 -14.05
CA ASP A 164 22.58 34.10 -13.88
C ASP A 164 23.14 34.57 -15.22
N GLU A 165 23.09 33.73 -16.26
CA GLU A 165 23.54 34.09 -17.60
C GLU A 165 22.74 35.28 -18.16
N GLN A 166 21.42 35.29 -18.00
CA GLN A 166 20.57 36.39 -18.45
C GLN A 166 20.85 37.68 -17.69
N SER A 167 21.08 37.60 -16.39
CA SER A 167 21.44 38.76 -15.55
C SER A 167 22.76 39.37 -16.00
N GLN A 168 23.77 38.52 -16.25
CA GLN A 168 25.06 38.95 -16.76
C GLN A 168 24.94 39.62 -18.14
N ARG A 169 24.18 39.03 -19.07
CA ARG A 169 23.92 39.63 -20.39
C ARG A 169 23.26 41.00 -20.28
N ILE A 170 22.30 41.16 -19.35
CA ILE A 170 21.64 42.44 -19.11
C ILE A 170 22.65 43.48 -18.62
N ASP A 171 23.51 43.12 -17.67
CA ASP A 171 24.50 44.05 -17.12
C ASP A 171 25.57 44.43 -18.14
N ASP A 172 26.01 43.49 -18.99
CA ASP A 172 26.91 43.76 -20.10
C ASP A 172 26.28 44.73 -21.12
N LEU A 173 25.00 44.52 -21.46
CA LEU A 173 24.26 45.41 -22.36
C LEU A 173 24.08 46.81 -21.78
N LYS A 174 23.76 46.92 -20.48
CA LYS A 174 23.70 48.22 -19.79
C LYS A 174 25.04 48.94 -19.85
N ALA A 175 26.13 48.26 -19.48
CA ALA A 175 27.46 48.85 -19.50
C ALA A 175 27.88 49.27 -20.91
N ARG A 176 27.50 48.52 -21.94
CA ARG A 176 27.71 48.91 -23.34
C ARG A 176 26.93 50.17 -23.71
N LEU A 177 25.64 50.21 -23.37
CA LEU A 177 24.78 51.35 -23.66
C LEU A 177 25.28 52.62 -22.97
N GLU A 178 25.68 52.53 -21.70
CA GLU A 178 26.27 53.65 -20.95
C GLU A 178 27.53 54.21 -21.64
N ARG A 179 28.42 53.33 -22.12
CA ARG A 179 29.60 53.76 -22.88
C ARG A 179 29.25 54.43 -24.21
N GLU A 180 28.34 53.85 -24.98
CA GLU A 180 27.90 54.43 -26.27
C GLU A 180 27.25 55.81 -26.06
N VAL A 181 26.42 55.97 -25.03
CA VAL A 181 25.81 57.28 -24.68
C VAL A 181 26.88 58.33 -24.35
N VAL A 182 27.91 57.97 -23.57
CA VAL A 182 29.00 58.88 -23.23
C VAL A 182 29.80 59.28 -24.48
N LEU A 183 30.14 58.31 -25.34
CA LEU A 183 30.89 58.56 -26.57
C LEU A 183 30.10 59.44 -27.54
N LEU A 184 28.81 59.15 -27.76
CA LEU A 184 27.96 59.95 -28.62
C LEU A 184 27.80 61.37 -28.09
N ARG A 185 27.71 61.55 -26.76
CA ARG A 185 27.65 62.88 -26.15
C ARG A 185 28.94 63.66 -26.34
N SER A 186 30.11 63.04 -26.18
CA SER A 186 31.39 63.72 -26.42
C SER A 186 31.56 64.09 -27.88
N GLU A 187 31.21 63.17 -28.78
CA GLU A 187 31.28 63.38 -30.23
C GLU A 187 30.40 64.55 -30.66
N LEU A 188 29.14 64.57 -30.22
CA LEU A 188 28.21 65.66 -30.51
C LEU A 188 28.69 66.99 -29.91
N SER A 189 29.28 66.97 -28.72
CA SER A 189 29.83 68.18 -28.10
C SER A 189 31.00 68.75 -28.89
N THR A 190 31.88 67.90 -29.43
CA THR A 190 32.98 68.33 -30.30
C THR A 190 32.43 68.91 -31.60
N GLN A 191 31.49 68.21 -32.26
CA GLN A 191 30.87 68.70 -33.49
C GLN A 191 30.15 70.05 -33.30
N ILE A 192 29.47 70.25 -32.17
CA ILE A 192 28.86 71.55 -31.84
C ILE A 192 29.93 72.63 -31.65
N GLY A 193 31.05 72.30 -31.00
CA GLY A 193 32.19 73.20 -30.81
C GLY A 193 32.78 73.64 -32.14
N ASP A 194 33.11 72.68 -33.01
CA ASP A 194 33.67 72.93 -34.34
C ASP A 194 32.72 73.82 -35.19
N VAL A 195 31.41 73.51 -35.19
CA VAL A 195 30.42 74.33 -35.91
C VAL A 195 30.31 75.74 -35.32
N SER A 196 30.45 75.90 -34.00
CA SER A 196 30.41 77.21 -33.37
C SER A 196 31.62 78.05 -33.76
N GLU A 197 32.81 77.44 -33.82
CA GLU A 197 34.05 78.08 -34.27
C GLU A 197 33.97 78.46 -35.75
N ASP A 198 33.46 77.57 -36.61
CA ASP A 198 33.21 77.86 -38.03
C ASP A 198 32.22 79.03 -38.21
N LEU A 199 31.17 79.11 -37.39
CA LEU A 199 30.21 80.22 -37.42
C LEU A 199 30.82 81.54 -36.94
N GLU A 200 31.66 81.52 -35.91
CA GLU A 200 32.36 82.71 -35.42
C GLU A 200 33.36 83.23 -36.46
N ALA A 201 34.12 82.33 -37.10
CA ALA A 201 35.02 82.69 -38.20
C ALA A 201 34.26 83.32 -39.39
N LEU A 202 33.07 82.79 -39.72
CA LEU A 202 32.23 83.35 -40.78
C LEU A 202 31.61 84.70 -40.38
N ASP A 203 31.19 84.86 -39.12
CA ASP A 203 30.66 86.12 -38.59
C ASP A 203 31.71 87.23 -38.58
N GLU A 204 33.00 86.89 -38.37
CA GLU A 204 34.12 87.84 -38.45
C GLU A 204 34.50 88.15 -39.90
N SER A 205 34.54 87.16 -40.80
CA SER A 205 35.00 87.37 -42.18
C SER A 205 33.98 88.06 -43.09
N VAL A 206 32.69 87.78 -42.91
CA VAL A 206 31.64 88.29 -43.80
C VAL A 206 31.52 89.83 -43.79
N PRO A 207 31.53 90.53 -42.64
CA PRO A 207 31.54 91.98 -42.60
C PRO A 207 32.72 92.57 -43.36
N ASP A 208 33.93 92.07 -43.11
CA ASP A 208 35.15 92.53 -43.78
C ASP A 208 35.08 92.32 -45.31
N ASP A 209 34.60 91.15 -45.75
CA ASP A 209 34.41 90.85 -47.17
C ASP A 209 33.34 91.75 -47.82
N VAL A 210 32.25 92.04 -47.09
CA VAL A 210 31.17 92.92 -47.57
C VAL A 210 31.67 94.36 -47.64
N ASP A 211 32.37 94.85 -46.63
CA ASP A 211 32.93 96.20 -46.57
C ASP A 211 33.96 96.40 -47.70
N ALA A 212 34.87 95.45 -47.89
CA ALA A 212 35.83 95.50 -48.99
C ALA A 212 35.15 95.53 -50.37
N ARG A 213 34.04 94.80 -50.55
CA ARG A 213 33.25 94.84 -51.79
C ARG A 213 32.49 96.15 -51.95
N LEU A 214 32.00 96.75 -50.88
CA LEU A 214 31.34 98.06 -50.90
C LEU A 214 32.34 99.16 -51.29
N GLU A 215 33.52 99.19 -50.67
CA GLU A 215 34.59 100.15 -51.01
C GLU A 215 35.02 100.02 -52.49
N ALA A 216 35.13 98.79 -52.99
CA ALA A 216 35.43 98.54 -54.40
C ALA A 216 34.33 99.09 -55.33
N LEU A 217 33.05 98.86 -55.00
CA LEU A 217 31.91 99.39 -55.76
C LEU A 217 31.84 100.92 -55.71
N GLU A 218 32.09 101.52 -54.55
CA GLU A 218 32.15 102.97 -54.39
C GLU A 218 33.25 103.57 -55.27
N THR A 219 34.45 102.97 -55.26
CA THR A 219 35.56 103.39 -56.12
C THR A 219 35.19 103.31 -57.61
N ASP A 220 34.50 102.23 -58.02
CA ASP A 220 34.07 102.07 -59.41
C ASP A 220 32.96 103.07 -59.81
N LEU A 221 32.05 103.40 -58.90
CA LEU A 221 31.05 104.46 -59.09
C LEU A 221 31.72 105.83 -59.27
N GLU A 222 32.69 106.17 -58.43
CA GLU A 222 33.45 107.42 -58.57
C GLU A 222 34.15 107.51 -59.92
N ARG A 223 34.77 106.42 -60.39
CA ARG A 223 35.38 106.34 -61.73
C ARG A 223 34.36 106.55 -62.84
N LEU A 224 33.19 105.93 -62.74
CA LEU A 224 32.09 106.10 -63.71
C LEU A 224 31.57 107.54 -63.75
N GLU A 225 31.42 108.17 -62.59
CA GLU A 225 31.00 109.57 -62.51
C GLU A 225 32.05 110.53 -63.07
N ALA A 226 33.33 110.30 -62.77
CA ALA A 226 34.43 111.08 -63.33
C ALA A 226 34.49 110.94 -64.86
N TRP A 227 34.34 109.72 -65.37
CA TRP A 227 34.25 109.47 -66.80
C TRP A 227 33.06 110.21 -67.42
N ARG A 228 31.87 110.13 -66.80
CA ARG A 228 30.67 110.83 -67.24
C ARG A 228 30.86 112.35 -67.26
N ARG A 229 31.45 112.95 -66.22
CA ARG A 229 31.80 114.39 -66.19
C ARG A 229 32.74 114.74 -67.34
N SER A 230 33.78 113.94 -67.57
CA SER A 230 34.74 114.16 -68.65
C SER A 230 34.13 114.05 -70.04
N VAL A 231 33.17 113.14 -70.24
CA VAL A 231 32.40 113.02 -71.50
C VAL A 231 31.48 114.21 -71.70
N ALA A 232 30.82 114.69 -70.64
CA ALA A 232 29.98 115.89 -70.68
C ALA A 232 30.76 117.17 -70.98
N GLU A 233 32.01 117.29 -70.50
CA GLU A 233 32.92 118.39 -70.83
C GLU A 233 33.43 118.33 -72.28
N ARG A 234 33.64 117.12 -72.82
CA ARG A 234 34.10 116.93 -74.22
C ARG A 234 33.02 117.16 -75.28
N THR A 235 31.75 117.22 -74.88
CA THR A 235 30.60 117.39 -75.79
C THR A 235 30.00 118.80 -75.76
N ARG A 236 30.61 119.74 -75.03
CA ARG A 236 30.35 121.19 -75.05
C ARG A 236 31.36 121.92 -75.91
#